data_AF-A0A7W8HD30-F1
#
_entry.id   AF-A0A7W8HD30-F1
#
_cell.length_a   1.000
_cell.length_b   1.000
_cell.length_c   1.000
_cell.angle_alpha   90.00
_cell.angle_beta   90.00
_cell.angle_gamma   90.00
#
_symmetry.space_group_name_H-M   'P 1'
#
loop_
_entity.id
_entity.type
_entity.pdbx_description
1 polymer ?
#
loop_
_entity_poly.entity_id
_entity_poly.type
_entity_poly.pdbx_seq_one_letter_code
_entity_poly.pdbx_strand_id
1 'polypeptide(L)' 'MTQYQLYMKSGVPKSTIGNIINCSYDSVKLRIIHEMCQGLGIGLDAFFDSPLFQEESLDP' A
#
# COMPACT_ATOMS: atom_id res chain seq x y z
N MET A 1 10.41 8.86 1.76
CA MET A 1 10.08 8.90 0.31
C MET A 1 8.86 9.78 0.11
N THR A 2 8.82 10.63 -0.91
CA THR A 2 7.64 11.47 -1.21
C THR A 2 6.61 10.71 -2.05
N GLN A 3 5.34 11.13 -2.04
CA GLN A 3 4.29 10.51 -2.88
C GLN A 3 4.63 10.57 -4.38
N TYR A 4 5.32 11.63 -4.82
CA TYR A 4 5.79 11.75 -6.20
C TYR A 4 6.87 10.72 -6.53
N GLN A 5 7.83 10.53 -5.63
CA GLN A 5 8.86 9.50 -5.81
C GLN A 5 8.26 8.09 -5.85
N LEU A 6 7.24 7.81 -5.02
CA LEU A 6 6.55 6.53 -5.05
C LEU A 6 5.83 6.32 -6.38
N TYR A 7 5.06 7.30 -6.85
CA TYR A 7 4.41 7.26 -8.17
C TYR A 7 5.41 6.90 -9.29
N MET A 8 6.58 7.56 -9.31
CA MET A 8 7.60 7.30 -10.34
C MET A 8 8.20 5.90 -10.26
N LYS A 9 8.21 5.26 -9.09
CA LYS A 9 8.79 3.92 -8.90
C LYS A 9 7.76 2.79 -8.98
N SER A 10 6.52 3.00 -8.54
CA SER A 10 5.47 1.98 -8.50
C SER A 10 4.58 1.96 -9.73
N GLY A 11 4.53 3.05 -10.50
CA GLY A 11 3.56 3.22 -11.58
C GLY A 11 2.12 3.45 -11.10
N VAL A 12 1.87 3.45 -9.78
CA VAL A 12 0.56 3.71 -9.20
C VAL A 12 0.23 5.20 -9.29
N PRO A 13 -0.92 5.59 -9.86
CA PRO A 13 -1.28 7.00 -10.01
C PRO A 13 -1.22 7.78 -8.70
N LYS A 14 -0.77 9.04 -8.78
CA LYS A 14 -0.65 9.91 -7.60
C LYS A 14 -1.98 10.11 -6.87
N SER A 15 -3.10 10.13 -7.59
CA SER A 15 -4.45 10.18 -7.03
C SER A 15 -4.80 8.92 -6.24
N THR A 16 -4.45 7.73 -6.75
CA THR A 16 -4.63 6.47 -6.04
C THR A 16 -3.78 6.41 -4.77
N ILE A 17 -2.51 6.82 -4.84
CA ILE A 17 -1.64 6.94 -3.65
C ILE A 17 -2.26 7.92 -2.63
N GLY A 18 -2.77 9.06 -3.09
CA GLY A 18 -3.47 10.03 -2.24
C GLY A 18 -4.70 9.45 -1.56
N ASN A 19 -5.53 8.71 -2.31
CA ASN A 19 -6.72 8.05 -1.77
C ASN A 19 -6.38 7.00 -0.71
N ILE A 20 -5.30 6.24 -0.91
CA ILE A 20 -4.82 5.24 0.07
C ILE A 20 -4.32 5.93 1.35
N ILE A 21 -3.49 6.98 1.22
CA ILE A 21 -2.93 7.70 2.38
C ILE A 21 -4.01 8.40 3.19
N ASN A 22 -5.05 8.91 2.52
CA ASN A 22 -6.17 9.58 3.17
C ASN A 22 -7.28 8.61 3.60
N CYS A 23 -7.08 7.29 3.47
CA CYS A 23 -8.09 6.26 3.74
C CYS A 23 -9.45 6.58 3.09
N SER A 24 -9.44 7.09 1.86
CA SER A 24 -10.66 7.52 1.15
C SER A 24 -11.57 6.36 0.75
N TYR A 25 -11.08 5.13 0.83
CA TYR A 25 -11.82 3.90 0.61
C TYR A 25 -11.42 2.85 1.65
N ASP A 26 -12.39 2.04 2.08
CA ASP A 26 -12.19 1.00 3.09
C ASP A 26 -11.38 -0.20 2.56
N SER A 27 -11.29 -0.34 1.22
CA SER A 27 -10.57 -1.45 0.61
C SER A 27 -9.70 -1.01 -0.57
N VAL A 28 -8.60 -1.75 -0.74
CA VAL A 28 -7.64 -1.56 -1.83
C VAL A 28 -7.36 -2.91 -2.46
N LYS A 29 -7.32 -2.96 -3.80
CA LYS A 29 -6.99 -4.19 -4.51
C LYS A 29 -5.54 -4.60 -4.22
N LEU A 30 -5.31 -5.89 -3.96
CA LEU A 30 -3.99 -6.45 -3.68
C LEU A 30 -2.93 -6.09 -4.74
N ARG A 31 -3.32 -6.02 -6.02
CA ARG A 31 -2.43 -5.59 -7.11
C ARG A 31 -1.82 -4.20 -6.88
N ILE A 32 -2.60 -3.25 -6.37
CA ILE A 32 -2.13 -1.89 -6.10
C ILE A 32 -1.14 -1.90 -4.95
N ILE A 33 -1.40 -2.70 -3.91
CA ILE A 33 -0.46 -2.91 -2.79
C ILE A 33 0.85 -3.49 -3.32
N HIS A 34 0.79 -4.52 -4.18
CA HIS A 34 1.96 -5.12 -4.79
C HIS A 34 2.78 -4.13 -5.63
N GLU A 35 2.14 -3.33 -6.48
CA GLU A 35 2.81 -2.27 -7.27
C GLU A 35 3.47 -1.23 -6.34
N MET A 36 2.82 -0.83 -5.24
CA MET A 36 3.42 0.03 -4.22
C MET A 36 4.63 -0.61 -3.53
N CYS A 37 4.56 -1.89 -3.19
CA CYS A 37 5.68 -2.64 -2.60
C CYS A 37 6.89 -2.68 -3.53
N GLN A 38 6.67 -2.90 -4.84
CA GLN A 38 7.75 -2.80 -5.84
C GLN A 38 8.38 -1.41 -5.86
N GLY A 39 7.58 -0.34 -5.77
CA GLY A 39 8.09 1.03 -5.68
C GLY A 39 8.86 1.34 -4.38
N LEU A 40 8.51 0.64 -3.29
CA LEU A 40 9.19 0.68 -1.99
C LEU A 40 10.44 -0.20 -1.94
N GLY A 41 10.62 -1.11 -2.91
CA GLY A 41 11.73 -2.06 -2.93
C GLY A 41 11.58 -3.22 -1.94
N ILE A 42 10.35 -3.52 -1.53
CA ILE A 42 10.03 -4.63 -0.61
C ILE A 42 9.16 -5.68 -1.32
N GLY A 43 9.22 -6.91 -0.82
CA GLY A 43 8.29 -7.96 -1.21
C GLY A 43 6.90 -7.74 -0.57
N LEU A 44 5.89 -8.38 -1.15
CA LEU A 44 4.52 -8.33 -0.62
C LEU A 44 4.41 -9.05 0.73
N ASP A 45 5.19 -10.11 0.93
CA ASP A 45 5.40 -10.80 2.19
C ASP A 45 5.90 -9.85 3.28
N ALA A 46 6.94 -9.07 2.99
CA ALA A 46 7.48 -8.08 3.93
C ALA A 46 6.49 -6.96 4.26
N PHE A 47 5.55 -6.64 3.35
CA PHE A 47 4.49 -5.67 3.61
C PHE A 47 3.47 -6.20 4.61
N PHE A 48 3.08 -7.47 4.48
CA PHE A 48 2.11 -8.11 5.37
C PHE A 48 2.73 -8.69 6.66
N ASP A 49 4.06 -8.71 6.76
CA ASP A 49 4.79 -9.07 7.98
C ASP A 49 4.72 -7.94 9.04
N SER A 50 3.51 -7.66 9.50
CA SER A 50 3.21 -6.66 10.50
C SER A 50 2.14 -7.18 11.48
N PRO A 51 2.27 -6.91 12.79
CA PRO A 51 1.25 -7.26 13.78
C PRO A 51 -0.14 -6.72 13.43
N LEU A 52 -0.24 -5.65 12.63
CA LEU A 52 -1.51 -5.08 12.18
C LEU A 52 -2.34 -6.03 11.31
N PHE A 53 -1.72 -7.06 10.72
CA PHE A 53 -2.42 -8.08 9.92
C PHE A 53 -2.68 -9.37 10.69
N GLN A 54 -2.48 -9.37 12.01
CA GLN A 54 -2.92 -10.48 12.88
C GLN A 54 -4.44 -10.43 13.07
N GLU A 55 -5.07 -11.59 13.16
CA GLU A 55 -6.54 -11.72 13.24
C GLU A 55 -7.13 -10.89 14.39
N GLU A 56 -6.43 -10.80 15.53
CA GLU A 56 -6.87 -10.02 16.69
C GLU A 56 -6.85 -8.50 16.46
N SER A 57 -6.15 -8.04 15.44
CA SER A 57 -6.04 -6.62 15.05
C SER A 57 -7.00 -6.23 13.94
N LEU A 58 -7.73 -7.19 13.35
CA LEU A 58 -8.69 -6.93 12.29
C LEU A 58 -10.07 -6.68 12.90
N ASP A 59 -10.69 -5.56 12.53
CA ASP A 59 -12.08 -5.30 12.88
C ASP A 59 -13.00 -6.34 12.20
N PRO A 60 -14.06 -6.81 12.88
CA PRO A 60 -14.99 -7.83 12.37
C PRO A 60 -15.85 -7.38 11.18
#